data_AF-A0A026W3A2-F1
#
_entry.id   AF-A0A026W3A2-F1
#
_cell.length_a   1.000
_cell.length_b   1.000
_cell.length_c   1.000
_cell.angle_alpha   90.00
_cell.angle_beta   90.00
_cell.angle_gamma   90.00
#
_symmetry.space_group_name_H-M   'P 1'
#
loop_
_entity.id
_entity.type
_entity.pdbx_description
1 polymer ?
#
loop_
_entity_poly.entity_id
_entity_poly.type
_entity_poly.pdbx_seq_one_letter_code
_entity_poly.pdbx_strand_id
1 'polypeptide(L)'
;KTAPQLEKSRYVIFTLQTGRKNVPNEDITVFNDCKLINVKLYLNSECYPYDDMNLDFDRGRSAILYEMYSRFRNAYYRCDYDETVLTTINFLIRGPFVVIDCSRQNESVKSATVDVRLEFDCKEKLPDNTMAYCLIIHNRVVAYSPLTNVVRRIT
;
A
#
# COMPACT_ATOMS: atom_id res chain seq x y z
N LYS A 1 13.89 3.10 6.65
CA LYS A 1 14.77 2.26 5.79
C LYS A 1 15.19 3.15 4.63
N THR A 2 16.48 3.43 4.44
CA THR A 2 16.92 4.46 3.46
C THR A 2 16.96 3.87 2.05
N ALA A 3 16.23 4.45 1.11
CA ALA A 3 16.21 4.01 -0.29
C ALA A 3 17.03 4.99 -1.16
N PRO A 4 17.96 4.50 -2.02
CA PRO A 4 18.70 5.37 -2.94
C PRO A 4 17.72 5.97 -3.97
N GLN A 5 17.78 7.30 -4.16
CA GLN A 5 16.93 8.12 -5.04
C GLN A 5 15.64 7.39 -5.45
N LEU A 6 14.74 7.26 -4.49
CA LEU A 6 13.46 6.64 -4.74
C LEU A 6 12.69 7.54 -5.70
N GLU A 7 12.58 7.12 -6.95
CA GLU A 7 11.63 7.71 -7.88
C GLU A 7 10.27 7.80 -7.17
N LYS A 8 9.60 8.96 -7.29
CA LYS A 8 8.41 9.33 -6.50
C LYS A 8 7.48 8.13 -6.28
N SER A 9 7.40 7.63 -5.04
CA SER A 9 6.48 6.56 -4.66
C SER A 9 5.08 6.96 -5.09
N ARG A 10 4.38 6.11 -5.82
CA ARG A 10 2.99 6.39 -6.20
C ARG A 10 2.02 5.77 -5.22
N TYR A 11 2.27 4.53 -4.84
CA TYR A 11 1.42 3.79 -3.91
C TYR A 11 2.27 3.01 -2.90
N VAL A 12 1.78 2.93 -1.67
CA VAL A 12 2.27 1.99 -0.66
C VAL A 12 1.12 1.09 -0.24
N ILE A 13 1.33 -0.21 -0.28
CA ILE A 13 0.36 -1.22 0.15
C ILE A 13 0.90 -1.88 1.40
N PHE A 14 0.14 -1.81 2.48
CA PHE A 14 0.48 -2.38 3.77
C PHE A 14 -0.51 -3.45 4.19
N THR A 15 0.00 -4.55 4.74
CA THR A 15 -0.84 -5.66 5.20
C THR A 15 -0.20 -6.45 6.33
N LEU A 16 -1.05 -7.11 7.12
CA LEU A 16 -0.67 -7.97 8.23
C LEU A 16 -1.12 -9.41 7.95
N GLN A 17 -0.29 -10.37 8.35
CA GLN A 17 -0.59 -11.78 8.17
C GLN A 17 -0.12 -12.58 9.39
N THR A 18 -1.02 -13.34 9.98
CA THR A 18 -0.74 -14.13 11.18
C THR A 18 -0.57 -15.61 10.82
N GLY A 19 0.50 -16.25 11.32
CA GLY A 19 0.61 -17.71 11.36
C GLY A 19 0.78 -18.43 10.02
N ARG A 20 1.07 -17.73 8.92
CA ARG A 20 1.15 -18.32 7.57
C ARG A 20 2.55 -18.40 6.98
N LYS A 21 3.49 -17.61 7.50
CA LYS A 21 4.86 -17.58 6.99
C LYS A 21 5.53 -18.94 7.22
N ASN A 22 5.99 -19.57 6.14
CA ASN A 22 6.66 -20.88 6.16
C ASN A 22 5.80 -22.02 6.74
N VAL A 23 4.47 -21.88 6.72
CA VAL A 23 3.56 -22.95 7.15
C VAL A 23 2.99 -23.64 5.92
N PRO A 24 3.31 -24.92 5.67
CA PRO A 24 2.74 -25.67 4.56
C PRO A 24 1.22 -25.76 4.70
N ASN A 25 0.50 -25.77 3.58
CA ASN A 25 -0.97 -25.89 3.48
C ASN A 25 -1.80 -24.69 3.99
N GLU A 26 -1.16 -23.59 4.37
CA GLU A 26 -1.86 -22.33 4.66
C GLU A 26 -2.01 -21.44 3.41
N ASP A 27 -3.14 -20.76 3.26
CA ASP A 27 -3.37 -19.82 2.15
C ASP A 27 -2.64 -18.49 2.40
N ILE A 28 -1.46 -18.34 1.81
CA ILE A 28 -0.62 -17.14 1.92
C ILE A 28 -1.25 -15.88 1.30
N THR A 29 -2.34 -16.03 0.53
CA THR A 29 -3.04 -14.89 -0.08
C THR A 29 -4.05 -14.23 0.85
N VAL A 30 -4.26 -14.82 2.04
CA VAL A 30 -5.17 -14.27 3.05
C VAL A 30 -4.43 -13.40 4.05
N PHE A 31 -4.95 -12.20 4.24
CA PHE A 31 -4.47 -11.19 5.19
C PHE A 31 -5.43 -11.03 6.37
N ASN A 32 -4.92 -10.56 7.50
CA ASN A 32 -5.65 -10.42 8.75
C ASN A 32 -5.90 -8.94 9.06
N ASP A 33 -7.09 -8.61 9.58
CA ASP A 33 -7.40 -7.25 10.02
C ASP A 33 -6.56 -6.81 11.23
N CYS A 34 -6.16 -7.76 12.08
CA CYS A 34 -5.41 -7.56 13.32
C CYS A 34 -5.95 -6.41 14.20
N LYS A 35 -7.26 -6.12 14.13
CA LYS A 35 -7.92 -4.97 14.75
C LYS A 35 -7.18 -3.65 14.50
N LEU A 36 -6.67 -3.47 13.29
CA LEU A 36 -6.01 -2.24 12.84
C LEU A 36 -6.92 -1.03 13.05
N ILE A 37 -6.37 0.05 13.59
CA ILE A 37 -7.06 1.34 13.82
C ILE A 37 -6.55 2.37 12.81
N ASN A 38 -5.23 2.51 12.72
CA ASN A 38 -4.58 3.52 11.91
C ASN A 38 -3.33 2.95 11.24
N VAL A 39 -2.99 3.54 10.10
CA VAL A 39 -1.71 3.39 9.41
C VAL A 39 -1.31 4.76 8.92
N LYS A 40 -0.07 5.14 9.18
CA LYS A 40 0.54 6.38 8.70
C LYS A 40 1.84 6.05 7.99
N LEU A 41 1.95 6.49 6.75
CA LEU A 41 3.17 6.51 5.99
C LEU A 41 3.80 7.90 6.10
N TYR A 42 5.05 7.95 6.51
CA TYR A 42 5.88 9.14 6.48
C TYR A 42 6.90 8.99 5.36
N LEU A 43 6.87 9.94 4.43
CA LEU A 43 7.87 10.12 3.38
C LEU A 43 8.62 11.40 3.70
N ASN A 44 9.80 11.26 4.31
CA ASN A 44 10.48 12.34 5.01
C ASN A 44 9.56 12.99 6.05
N SER A 45 9.25 14.29 5.90
CA SER A 45 8.40 15.05 6.82
C SER A 45 6.90 15.03 6.45
N GLU A 46 6.52 14.48 5.30
CA GLU A 46 5.13 14.42 4.84
C GLU A 46 4.47 13.12 5.31
N CYS A 47 3.21 13.20 5.74
CA CYS A 47 2.44 12.03 6.21
C CYS A 47 1.23 11.71 5.32
N TYR A 48 0.92 10.42 5.19
CA TYR A 48 -0.18 9.90 4.39
C TYR A 48 -0.87 8.70 5.08
N PRO A 49 -2.21 8.63 5.11
CA PRO A 49 -3.12 9.75 4.92
C PRO A 49 -2.92 10.84 5.99
N TYR A 50 -3.26 12.09 5.65
CA TYR A 50 -3.17 13.21 6.60
C TYR A 50 -4.06 12.99 7.83
N ASP A 51 -5.33 12.61 7.59
CA ASP A 51 -6.29 12.28 8.65
C ASP A 51 -6.14 10.85 9.15
N ASP A 52 -6.56 10.61 10.39
CA ASP A 52 -6.62 9.27 10.96
C ASP A 52 -7.76 8.47 10.34
N MET A 53 -7.48 7.21 9.99
CA MET A 53 -8.48 6.33 9.38
C MET A 53 -9.55 5.88 10.37
N ASN A 54 -9.22 5.81 11.67
CA ASN A 54 -10.15 5.42 12.73
C ASN A 54 -10.93 4.13 12.41
N LEU A 55 -10.20 3.13 11.90
CA LEU A 55 -10.75 1.86 11.46
C LEU A 55 -11.42 1.12 12.63
N ASP A 56 -12.53 0.47 12.31
CA ASP A 56 -13.27 -0.38 13.24
C ASP A 56 -13.99 -1.46 12.45
N PHE A 57 -13.41 -2.65 12.46
CA PHE A 57 -13.92 -3.81 11.73
C PHE A 57 -15.23 -4.33 12.32
N ASP A 58 -15.46 -4.12 13.62
CA ASP A 58 -16.67 -4.59 14.30
C ASP A 58 -17.87 -3.66 14.03
N ARG A 59 -17.60 -2.38 13.75
CA ARG A 59 -18.62 -1.35 13.44
C ARG A 59 -18.72 -0.99 11.96
N GLY A 60 -18.06 -1.74 11.09
CA GLY A 60 -18.09 -1.51 9.63
C GLY A 60 -17.34 -0.26 9.14
N ARG A 61 -16.54 0.40 9.99
CA ARG A 61 -15.70 1.56 9.58
C ARG A 61 -14.48 1.14 8.76
N SER A 62 -14.28 -0.14 8.51
CA SER A 62 -13.25 -0.68 7.62
C SER A 62 -13.58 -0.54 6.12
N ALA A 63 -14.79 -0.09 5.76
CA ALA A 63 -15.19 0.12 4.36
C ALA A 63 -14.26 1.09 3.59
N ILE A 64 -13.62 2.03 4.30
CA ILE A 64 -12.62 2.95 3.70
C ILE A 64 -11.45 2.19 3.07
N LEU A 65 -11.07 1.03 3.60
CA LEU A 65 -10.00 0.20 3.02
C LEU A 65 -10.38 -0.33 1.64
N TYR A 66 -11.63 -0.74 1.49
CA TYR A 66 -12.16 -1.19 0.20
C TYR A 66 -12.22 -0.03 -0.81
N GLU A 67 -12.62 1.16 -0.36
CA GLU A 67 -12.60 2.35 -1.21
C GLU A 67 -11.18 2.70 -1.69
N MET A 68 -10.19 2.67 -0.79
CA MET A 68 -8.78 2.87 -1.13
C MET A 68 -8.30 1.85 -2.17
N TYR A 69 -8.61 0.57 -1.97
CA TYR A 69 -8.31 -0.50 -2.92
C TYR A 69 -8.95 -0.28 -4.29
N SER A 70 -10.25 0.02 -4.32
CA SER A 70 -11.00 0.24 -5.56
C SER A 70 -10.44 1.42 -6.35
N ARG A 71 -10.15 2.54 -5.68
CA ARG A 71 -9.50 3.71 -6.29
C ARG A 71 -8.12 3.37 -6.85
N PHE A 72 -7.29 2.67 -6.09
CA PHE A 72 -5.97 2.24 -6.55
C PHE A 72 -6.06 1.36 -7.79
N ARG A 73 -6.93 0.35 -7.77
CA ARG A 73 -7.10 -0.57 -8.90
C ARG A 73 -7.48 0.19 -10.16
N ASN A 74 -8.50 1.05 -10.08
CA ASN A 74 -8.98 1.84 -11.22
C ASN A 74 -7.87 2.76 -11.76
N ALA A 75 -7.14 3.45 -10.88
CA ALA A 75 -6.06 4.33 -11.27
C ALA A 75 -4.84 3.59 -11.85
N TYR A 76 -4.49 2.43 -11.31
CA TYR A 76 -3.31 1.66 -11.70
C TYR A 76 -3.52 0.89 -13.01
N TYR A 77 -4.63 0.16 -13.14
CA TYR A 77 -4.93 -0.64 -14.33
C TYR A 77 -5.67 0.12 -15.43
N ARG A 78 -6.15 1.35 -15.16
CA ARG A 78 -6.94 2.16 -16.12
C ARG A 78 -8.14 1.39 -16.67
N CYS A 79 -8.77 0.60 -15.82
CA CYS A 79 -9.85 -0.30 -16.19
C CYS A 79 -11.11 0.11 -15.44
N ASP A 80 -12.19 0.32 -16.18
CA ASP A 80 -13.51 0.68 -15.65
C ASP A 80 -14.40 -0.57 -15.46
N TYR A 81 -13.93 -1.77 -15.83
CA TYR A 81 -14.70 -3.01 -15.73
C TYR A 81 -14.65 -3.64 -14.34
N ASP A 82 -15.79 -4.15 -13.87
CA ASP A 82 -16.02 -4.67 -12.51
C ASP A 82 -15.65 -6.17 -12.34
N GLU A 83 -15.43 -6.91 -13.43
CA GLU A 83 -15.40 -8.39 -13.43
C GLU A 83 -14.25 -9.04 -12.66
N THR A 84 -13.22 -8.30 -12.27
CA THR A 84 -12.04 -8.81 -11.53
C THR A 84 -11.84 -8.15 -10.16
N VAL A 85 -12.82 -7.36 -9.72
CA VAL A 85 -12.76 -6.66 -8.44
C VAL A 85 -13.19 -7.63 -7.33
N LEU A 86 -12.34 -7.82 -6.30
CA LEU A 86 -12.79 -8.45 -5.06
C LEU A 86 -14.04 -7.71 -4.59
N THR A 87 -15.17 -8.40 -4.41
CA THR A 87 -16.34 -7.78 -3.78
C THR A 87 -15.94 -7.24 -2.40
N THR A 88 -16.67 -6.24 -1.88
CA THR A 88 -16.41 -5.69 -0.54
C THR A 88 -16.29 -6.79 0.53
N ILE A 89 -17.14 -7.82 0.44
CA ILE A 89 -17.14 -8.97 1.34
C ILE A 89 -15.85 -9.79 1.17
N ASN A 90 -15.49 -10.16 -0.07
CA ASN A 90 -14.26 -10.93 -0.32
C ASN A 90 -13.00 -10.16 0.07
N PHE A 91 -13.00 -8.84 -0.12
CA PHE A 91 -11.92 -7.97 0.34
C PHE A 91 -11.79 -8.00 1.87
N LEU A 92 -12.88 -7.84 2.62
CA LEU A 92 -12.82 -7.86 4.08
C LEU A 92 -12.43 -9.24 4.64
N ILE A 93 -12.84 -10.33 4.00
CA ILE A 93 -12.54 -11.69 4.45
C ILE A 93 -11.09 -12.09 4.12
N ARG A 94 -10.61 -11.75 2.92
CA ARG A 94 -9.33 -12.28 2.41
C ARG A 94 -8.21 -11.25 2.38
N GLY A 95 -8.53 -9.97 2.29
CA GLY A 95 -7.54 -8.94 2.03
C GLY A 95 -7.81 -7.61 2.69
N PRO A 96 -8.04 -7.54 4.01
CA PRO A 96 -7.93 -6.26 4.69
C PRO A 96 -6.48 -5.77 4.60
N PHE A 97 -6.21 -4.95 3.59
CA PHE A 97 -4.95 -4.26 3.38
C PHE A 97 -5.20 -2.77 3.14
N VAL A 98 -4.20 -1.97 3.47
CA VAL A 98 -4.27 -0.52 3.33
C VAL A 98 -3.54 -0.12 2.07
N VAL A 99 -4.18 0.67 1.20
CA VAL A 99 -3.53 1.28 0.03
C VAL A 99 -3.40 2.78 0.26
N ILE A 100 -2.17 3.26 0.34
CA ILE A 100 -1.86 4.66 0.57
C ILE A 100 -1.43 5.28 -0.77
N ASP A 101 -2.26 6.17 -1.30
CA ASP A 101 -1.95 6.95 -2.50
C ASP A 101 -1.05 8.13 -2.13
N CYS A 102 0.17 8.10 -2.67
CA CYS A 102 1.20 9.11 -2.42
C CYS A 102 1.40 10.02 -3.64
N SER A 103 0.52 9.97 -4.66
CA SER A 103 0.65 10.73 -5.92
C SER A 103 0.71 12.24 -5.72
N ARG A 104 0.05 12.74 -4.68
CA ARG A 104 0.01 14.17 -4.29
C ARG A 104 1.22 14.65 -3.50
N GLN A 105 2.29 13.84 -3.44
CA GLN A 105 3.58 14.25 -2.88
C GLN A 105 4.05 15.59 -3.45
N ASN A 106 4.49 16.47 -2.55
CA ASN A 106 5.01 17.79 -2.88
C ASN A 106 6.26 17.66 -3.77
N GLU A 107 6.35 18.49 -4.81
CA GLU A 107 7.49 18.50 -5.72
C GLU A 107 8.78 18.99 -5.05
N SER A 108 8.70 19.69 -3.92
CA SER A 108 9.87 20.15 -3.17
C SER A 108 10.69 19.02 -2.54
N VAL A 109 10.18 17.78 -2.51
CA VAL A 109 10.92 16.58 -2.04
C VAL A 109 12.07 16.18 -3.00
N LYS A 110 12.23 16.91 -4.12
CA LYS A 110 13.28 16.71 -5.13
C LYS A 110 14.67 17.15 -4.61
N SER A 111 15.41 16.22 -3.98
CA SER A 111 16.83 15.95 -4.29
C SER A 111 17.55 15.06 -3.25
N ALA A 112 16.91 14.72 -2.13
CA ALA A 112 17.52 13.93 -1.06
C ALA A 112 17.05 12.46 -1.05
N THR A 113 17.80 11.59 -0.37
CA THR A 113 17.34 10.25 0.00
C THR A 113 16.00 10.33 0.72
N VAL A 114 14.99 9.59 0.25
CA VAL A 114 13.67 9.53 0.90
C VAL A 114 13.77 8.56 2.07
N ASP A 115 13.55 9.07 3.28
CA ASP A 115 13.26 8.20 4.43
C ASP A 115 11.80 7.76 4.38
N VAL A 116 11.62 6.45 4.53
CA VAL A 116 10.30 5.82 4.54
C VAL A 116 10.11 5.19 5.91
N ARG A 117 9.12 5.70 6.63
CA ARG A 117 8.65 5.20 7.93
C ARG A 117 7.18 4.88 7.81
N LEU A 118 6.78 3.71 8.29
CA LEU A 118 5.38 3.29 8.36
C LEU A 118 5.06 3.00 9.81
N GLU A 119 3.99 3.59 10.28
CA GLU A 119 3.44 3.41 11.62
C GLU A 119 2.05 2.83 11.50
N PHE A 120 1.67 2.01 12.46
CA PHE A 120 0.32 1.48 12.54
C PHE A 120 -0.06 1.19 13.98
N ASP A 121 -1.35 1.32 14.26
CA ASP A 121 -1.92 1.07 15.58
C ASP A 121 -2.97 -0.02 15.46
N CYS A 122 -3.00 -0.90 16.47
CA CYS A 122 -4.02 -1.94 16.62
C CYS A 122 -4.75 -1.75 17.95
N LYS A 123 -6.06 -2.02 17.96
CA LYS A 123 -6.91 -1.93 19.15
C LYS A 123 -6.53 -2.96 20.21
N GLU A 124 -6.03 -4.09 19.75
CA GLU A 124 -5.67 -5.24 20.56
C GLU A 124 -4.21 -5.61 20.30
N LYS A 125 -3.63 -6.39 21.22
CA LYS A 125 -2.29 -6.92 21.03
C LYS A 125 -2.26 -7.78 19.76
N LEU A 126 -1.26 -7.57 18.92
CA LEU A 126 -1.04 -8.42 17.75
C LEU A 126 -0.91 -9.89 18.19
N PRO A 127 -1.60 -10.82 17.52
CA PRO A 127 -1.39 -12.24 17.74
C PRO A 127 0.07 -12.64 17.52
N ASP A 128 0.50 -13.69 18.21
CA ASP A 128 1.83 -14.26 17.99
C ASP A 128 1.99 -14.71 16.52
N ASN A 129 3.21 -14.65 16.00
CA ASN A 129 3.52 -14.96 14.59
C ASN A 129 2.83 -14.05 13.56
N THR A 130 2.47 -12.82 13.95
CA THR A 130 2.02 -11.80 12.99
C THR A 130 3.22 -11.16 12.27
N MET A 131 3.14 -11.13 10.95
CA MET A 131 4.12 -10.53 10.05
C MET A 131 3.50 -9.33 9.34
N ALA A 132 4.24 -8.23 9.28
CA ALA A 132 3.89 -7.08 8.46
C ALA A 132 4.58 -7.14 7.10
N TYR A 133 3.82 -6.90 6.04
CA TYR A 133 4.32 -6.77 4.68
C TYR A 133 4.02 -5.38 4.14
N CYS A 134 4.95 -4.84 3.37
CA CYS A 134 4.84 -3.54 2.73
C CYS A 134 5.36 -3.64 1.29
N LEU A 135 4.52 -3.25 0.34
CA LEU A 135 4.86 -3.14 -1.08
C LEU A 135 4.85 -1.66 -1.47
N ILE A 136 5.96 -1.20 -2.05
CA ILE A 136 6.10 0.19 -2.50
C ILE A 136 6.16 0.17 -4.04
N ILE A 137 5.28 0.96 -4.66
CA ILE A 137 5.17 1.07 -6.12
C ILE A 137 5.64 2.47 -6.53
N HIS A 138 6.61 2.53 -7.43
CA HIS A 138 7.21 3.77 -7.94
C HIS A 138 6.85 3.98 -9.41
N ASN A 139 6.73 5.25 -9.80
CA ASN A 139 6.68 5.60 -11.22
C ASN A 139 8.10 5.73 -11.77
N ARG A 140 8.41 4.94 -12.80
CA ARG A 140 9.61 5.10 -13.64
C ARG A 140 9.21 5.79 -14.95
N VAL A 141 9.91 6.84 -15.36
CA VAL A 141 9.80 7.37 -16.73
C VAL A 141 11.09 7.05 -17.49
N VAL A 142 10.93 6.38 -18.63
CA VAL A 142 12.05 6.00 -19.50
C VAL A 142 11.80 6.50 -20.92
N ALA A 143 12.84 7.04 -21.55
CA ALA A 143 12.86 7.36 -22.97
C ALA A 143 13.32 6.12 -23.74
N TYR A 144 12.47 5.62 -24.63
CA TYR A 144 12.85 4.61 -25.60
C TYR A 144 13.17 5.27 -26.93
N SER A 145 14.32 4.95 -27.52
CA SER A 145 14.72 5.40 -28.85
C SER A 145 14.55 4.26 -29.85
N PRO A 146 13.46 4.22 -30.66
CA PRO A 146 13.15 3.09 -31.53
C PRO A 146 14.23 2.78 -32.58
N LEU A 147 14.95 3.80 -33.03
CA LEU A 147 15.98 3.67 -34.07
C LEU A 147 17.27 3.01 -33.55
N THR A 148 17.54 3.11 -32.25
CA THR A 148 18.77 2.60 -31.63
C THR A 148 18.50 1.48 -30.63
N ASN A 149 17.22 1.17 -30.37
CA ASN A 149 16.75 0.28 -29.30
C ASN A 149 17.30 0.65 -27.91
N VAL A 150 17.74 1.90 -27.72
CA VAL A 150 18.31 2.37 -26.45
C VAL A 150 17.18 2.83 -25.53
N VAL A 151 17.22 2.36 -24.29
CA VAL A 151 16.38 2.83 -23.18
C VAL A 151 17.23 3.76 -22.30
N ARG A 152 16.80 5.01 -22.12
CA ARG A 152 17.42 5.98 -21.21
C ARG A 152 16.45 6.32 -20.08
N ARG A 153 16.97 6.48 -18.87
CA ARG A 153 16.18 7.04 -17.77
C ARG A 153 16.01 8.54 -18.00
N ILE A 154 14.79 9.04 -17.86
CA ILE A 154 14.53 10.47 -17.83
C ILE A 154 14.54 10.86 -16.35
N THR A 155 15.62 11.51 -15.91
CA THR A 155 15.72 12.09 -14.56
C THR A 155 14.94 13.39 -14.47
#